data_AF-A0A0F8YFA5-F1
#
_entry.id   AF-A0A0F8YFA5-F1
#
_cell.length_a   1.000
_cell.length_b   1.000
_cell.length_c   1.000
_cell.angle_alpha   90.00
_cell.angle_beta   90.00
_cell.angle_gamma   90.00
#
_symmetry.space_group_name_H-M   'P 1'
#
loop_
_entity.id
_entity.type
_entity.pdbx_description
1 polymer ?
#
loop_
_entity_poly.entity_id
_entity_poly.type
_entity_poly.pdbx_seq_one_letter_code
_entity_poly.pdbx_strand_id
1 'polypeptide(L)'
;MPRDCRTSQPPLTDPAYPDADAVLDRLVAQAALTAQDRARISARATALVKGIRGTGKPGLMEVFLAEYGLSTDEGIALMCLAEA
;
A
#
# COMPACT_ATOMS: atom_id res chain seq x y z
N MET A 1 -19.68 -4.25 -4.16
CA MET A 1 -19.06 -3.36 -3.15
C MET A 1 -19.56 -1.95 -3.43
N PRO A 2 -20.48 -1.37 -2.64
CA PRO A 2 -20.94 -0.01 -2.90
C PRO A 2 -19.78 0.93 -2.59
N ARG A 3 -19.25 1.58 -3.63
CA ARG A 3 -18.31 2.68 -3.51
C ARG A 3 -19.10 3.92 -3.04
N ASP A 4 -18.52 4.63 -2.09
CA ASP A 4 -18.80 6.04 -1.78
C ASP A 4 -20.14 6.35 -1.10
N CYS A 5 -20.19 6.10 0.22
CA CYS A 5 -21.16 6.75 1.10
C CYS A 5 -20.75 8.21 1.34
N ARG A 6 -21.16 9.11 0.42
CA ARG A 6 -21.26 10.58 0.56
C ARG A 6 -20.47 11.19 1.74
N THR A 7 -19.17 11.39 1.59
CA THR A 7 -18.49 12.43 2.36
C THR A 7 -18.83 13.75 1.68
N SER A 8 -19.65 14.58 2.34
CA SER A 8 -19.75 16.00 1.98
C SER A 8 -18.34 16.59 2.12
N GLN A 9 -17.63 16.74 1.01
CA GLN A 9 -16.33 17.40 1.01
C GLN A 9 -16.60 18.84 1.47
N PRO A 10 -16.11 19.27 2.64
CA PRO A 10 -16.22 20.67 3.02
C PRO A 10 -15.50 21.53 1.97
N PRO A 11 -15.92 22.78 1.76
CA PRO A 11 -15.22 23.67 0.86
C PRO A 11 -13.74 23.75 1.28
N LEU A 12 -12.85 23.59 0.29
CA LEU A 12 -11.41 23.78 0.49
C LEU A 12 -11.22 25.22 0.97
N THR A 13 -10.95 25.37 2.26
CA THR A 13 -10.90 26.65 2.96
C THR A 13 -9.51 27.27 2.91
N ASP A 14 -8.52 26.50 2.45
CA ASP A 14 -7.15 26.94 2.26
C ASP A 14 -7.01 27.73 0.93
N PRO A 15 -6.09 28.71 0.87
CA PRO A 15 -5.79 29.39 -0.38
C PRO A 15 -5.27 28.40 -1.44
N ALA A 16 -5.32 28.78 -2.72
CA ALA A 16 -4.93 27.90 -3.83
C ALA A 16 -3.47 27.40 -3.73
N TYR A 17 -2.59 28.19 -3.11
CA TYR A 17 -1.19 27.86 -2.88
C TYR A 17 -0.80 28.28 -1.45
N PRO A 18 -1.11 27.46 -0.44
CA PRO A 18 -0.71 27.74 0.93
C PRO A 18 0.77 27.43 1.13
N ASP A 19 1.37 28.04 2.15
CA ASP A 19 2.70 27.65 2.62
C ASP A 19 2.68 26.19 3.12
N ALA A 20 3.56 25.36 2.57
CA ALA A 20 3.55 23.92 2.81
C ALA A 20 3.90 23.58 4.27
N ASP A 21 4.85 24.31 4.87
CA ASP A 21 5.31 24.07 6.23
C ASP A 21 4.21 24.47 7.23
N ALA A 22 3.57 25.63 7.03
CA ALA A 22 2.45 26.07 7.85
C ALA A 22 1.25 25.10 7.78
N VAL A 23 0.96 24.55 6.60
CA VAL A 23 -0.08 23.53 6.45
C VAL A 23 0.30 22.23 7.16
N LEU A 24 1.55 21.78 6.99
CA LEU A 24 2.05 20.58 7.65
C LEU A 24 1.96 20.70 9.17
N ASP A 25 2.44 21.81 9.74
CA ASP A 25 2.40 22.07 11.19
C ASP A 25 0.97 22.04 11.72
N ARG A 26 0.03 22.70 11.02
CA ARG A 26 -1.39 22.68 11.37
C ARG A 26 -1.95 21.25 11.33
N LEU A 27 -1.66 20.47 10.29
CA LEU A 27 -2.15 19.11 10.17
C LEU A 27 -1.56 18.18 11.22
N VAL A 28 -0.27 18.33 11.55
CA VAL A 28 0.40 17.60 12.63
C VAL A 28 -0.25 17.91 13.98
N ALA A 29 -0.53 19.19 14.25
CA ALA A 29 -1.22 19.63 15.46
C ALA A 29 -2.67 19.10 15.52
N GLN A 30 -3.41 19.14 14.41
CA GLN A 30 -4.77 18.61 14.32
C GLN A 30 -4.84 17.10 14.54
N ALA A 31 -3.87 16.35 13.99
CA ALA A 31 -3.81 14.91 14.19
C ALA A 31 -3.56 14.54 15.66
N ALA A 32 -2.85 15.39 16.41
CA ALA A 32 -2.66 15.32 17.86
C ALA A 32 -2.22 13.93 18.40
N LEU A 33 -1.56 13.12 17.56
CA LEU A 33 -1.20 11.76 17.93
C LEU A 33 -0.12 11.75 19.01
N THR A 34 -0.33 11.01 20.08
CA THR A 34 0.71 10.79 21.10
C THR A 34 1.77 9.81 20.57
N ALA A 35 2.93 9.74 21.23
CA ALA A 35 3.94 8.73 20.91
C ALA A 35 3.40 7.30 21.08
N GLN A 36 2.53 7.08 22.07
CA GLN A 36 1.86 5.82 22.31
C GLN A 36 0.86 5.47 21.19
N ASP A 37 0.07 6.44 20.73
CA ASP A 37 -0.85 6.23 19.61
C ASP A 37 -0.10 5.88 18.33
N ARG A 38 1.00 6.61 18.04
CA ARG A 38 1.87 6.31 16.90
C ARG A 38 2.41 4.88 16.97
N ALA A 39 2.95 4.47 18.12
CA ALA A 39 3.48 3.11 18.30
C ALA A 39 2.39 2.04 18.08
N ARG A 40 1.18 2.24 18.63
CA ARG A 40 0.06 1.32 18.45
C ARG A 40 -0.42 1.24 17.00
N ILE A 41 -0.50 2.37 16.31
CA ILE A 41 -0.88 2.44 14.90
C ILE A 41 0.15 1.68 14.05
N SER A 42 1.45 1.96 14.25
CA SER A 42 2.53 1.28 13.53
C SER A 42 2.51 -0.22 13.76
N ALA A 43 2.38 -0.68 15.00
CA ALA A 43 2.32 -2.11 15.31
C ALA A 43 1.15 -2.81 14.60
N ARG A 44 -0.04 -2.20 14.62
CA ARG A 44 -1.22 -2.73 13.92
C ARG A 44 -1.02 -2.75 12.41
N ALA A 45 -0.51 -1.66 11.83
CA ALA A 45 -0.25 -1.58 10.39
C ALA A 45 0.77 -2.64 9.95
N THR A 46 1.85 -2.83 10.72
CA THR A 46 2.84 -3.87 10.48
C THR A 46 2.23 -5.27 10.52
N ALA A 47 1.36 -5.56 11.51
CA ALA A 47 0.69 -6.85 11.59
C ALA A 47 -0.19 -7.12 10.35
N LEU A 48 -0.92 -6.11 9.87
CA LEU A 48 -1.74 -6.21 8.65
C LEU A 48 -0.88 -6.48 7.41
N VAL A 49 0.20 -5.71 7.22
CA VAL A 49 1.12 -5.90 6.08
C VAL A 49 1.77 -7.28 6.13
N LYS A 50 2.18 -7.74 7.32
CA LYS A 50 2.71 -9.10 7.50
C LYS A 50 1.67 -10.17 7.16
N GLY A 51 0.42 -9.98 7.57
CA GLY A 51 -0.68 -10.87 7.20
C GLY A 51 -0.86 -10.97 5.69
N ILE A 52 -0.98 -9.82 5.01
CA ILE A 52 -1.15 -9.76 3.55
C ILE A 52 0.03 -10.42 2.83
N ARG A 53 1.27 -10.10 3.22
CA ARG A 53 2.47 -10.68 2.60
C ARG A 53 2.66 -12.16 2.92
N GLY A 54 2.22 -12.60 4.10
CA GLY A 54 2.31 -14.00 4.53
C GLY A 54 1.24 -14.91 3.89
N THR A 55 0.16 -14.33 3.36
CA THR A 55 -0.89 -15.11 2.66
C THR A 55 -0.60 -15.40 1.19
N GLY A 56 0.42 -14.75 0.61
CA GLY A 56 0.90 -15.11 -0.72
C GLY A 56 1.61 -16.45 -0.65
N LYS A 57 0.91 -17.55 -0.91
CA LYS A 57 1.57 -18.78 -1.33
C LYS A 57 2.05 -18.50 -2.75
N PRO A 58 3.37 -18.48 -3.01
CA PRO A 58 3.82 -18.41 -4.38
C PRO A 58 3.13 -19.55 -5.14
N GLY A 59 2.50 -19.21 -6.26
CA GLY A 59 1.84 -20.21 -7.09
C GLY A 59 2.86 -21.28 -7.48
N LEU A 60 2.39 -22.49 -7.80
CA LEU A 60 3.28 -23.56 -8.27
C LEU A 60 4.19 -23.05 -9.40
N MET A 61 3.65 -22.21 -10.28
CA MET A 61 4.41 -21.50 -11.32
C MET A 61 5.49 -20.55 -10.77
N GLU A 62 5.21 -19.74 -9.75
CA GLU A 62 6.19 -18.79 -9.18
C GLU A 62 7.32 -19.52 -8.44
N VAL A 63 7.03 -20.64 -7.80
CA VAL A 63 8.06 -21.51 -7.18
C VAL A 63 8.93 -22.16 -8.24
N PHE A 64 8.33 -22.72 -9.30
CA PHE A 64 9.07 -23.27 -10.44
C PHE A 64 9.92 -22.20 -11.14
N LEU A 65 9.40 -20.98 -11.33
CA LEU A 65 10.15 -19.90 -11.96
C LEU A 65 11.29 -19.39 -11.07
N ALA A 66 11.10 -19.31 -9.75
CA ALA A 66 12.14 -18.90 -8.82
C ALA A 66 13.29 -19.93 -8.71
N GLU A 67 12.97 -21.22 -8.78
CA GLU A 67 13.95 -22.31 -8.70
C GLU A 67 14.85 -22.41 -9.94
N TYR A 68 14.35 -22.01 -11.12
CA TYR A 68 15.13 -21.91 -12.35
C TYR A 68 15.58 -20.47 -12.70
N GLY A 69 15.34 -19.48 -11.83
CA GLY A 69 15.75 -18.08 -12.04
C GLY A 69 14.96 -17.31 -13.12
N LEU A 70 13.85 -17.86 -13.59
CA LEU A 70 13.13 -17.47 -14.80
C LEU A 70 12.19 -16.26 -14.63
N SER A 71 12.21 -15.58 -13.47
CA SER A 71 11.15 -14.65 -13.06
C SER A 71 11.08 -13.32 -13.83
N THR A 72 11.96 -13.05 -14.81
CA THR A 72 12.01 -11.73 -15.44
C THR A 72 11.91 -11.68 -16.97
N ASP A 73 12.09 -12.78 -17.71
CA ASP A 73 11.80 -12.81 -19.17
C ASP A 73 11.72 -14.27 -19.66
N GLU A 74 12.60 -15.12 -19.14
CA GLU A 74 12.74 -16.52 -19.54
C GLU A 74 11.50 -17.36 -19.17
N GLY A 75 10.80 -17.01 -18.08
CA GLY A 75 9.56 -17.64 -17.66
C GLY A 75 8.37 -17.33 -18.56
N ILE A 76 8.32 -16.11 -19.11
CA ILE A 76 7.29 -15.71 -20.09
C ILE A 76 7.55 -16.44 -21.41
N ALA A 77 8.80 -16.52 -21.86
CA ALA A 77 9.17 -17.25 -23.07
C ALA A 77 8.80 -18.75 -22.99
N LEU A 78 8.97 -19.38 -21.83
CA LEU A 78 8.64 -20.80 -21.63
C LEU A 78 7.12 -21.04 -21.59
N MET A 79 6.35 -20.10 -21.04
CA MET A 79 4.89 -20.15 -21.10
C MET A 79 4.40 -20.01 -22.55
N CYS A 80 4.95 -19.08 -23.34
CA CYS A 80 4.62 -18.93 -24.76
C CYS A 80 5.01 -20.17 -25.59
N LEU A 81 6.11 -20.85 -25.25
CA LEU A 81 6.52 -22.09 -25.90
C LEU A 81 5.57 -23.26 -25.57
N ALA A 82 4.99 -23.28 -24.37
CA ALA A 82 4.04 -24.31 -23.93
C ALA A 82 2.59 -24.05 -24.40
N GLU A 83 2.28 -22.82 -24.82
CA GLU A 83 0.98 -22.41 -25.36
C GLU A 83 0.84 -22.65 -26.87
N ALA A 84 1.97 -22.78 -27.59
CA ALA A 84 2.01 -23.16 -29.01
C ALA A 84 1.79 -24.67 -29.23
#